data_AF-A0A1H2HXT4-F1
#
_entry.id   AF-A0A1H2HXT4-F1
#
_cell.length_a   1.000
_cell.length_b   1.000
_cell.length_c   1.000
_cell.angle_alpha   90.00
_cell.angle_beta   90.00
_cell.angle_gamma   90.00
#
_symmetry.space_group_name_H-M   'P 1'
#
loop_
_entity.id
_entity.type
_entity.pdbx_description
1 polymer ?
#
loop_
_entity_poly.entity_id
_entity_poly.type
_entity_poly.pdbx_seq_one_letter_code
_entity_poly.pdbx_strand_id
1 'polypeptide(L)'
;MAPAHYIVGCTACDLQRSYSSSAPDCAYQTLDGQQLPMPASPGWCSDCRNLCRVERLPSAEGEAALLKTLLCLRLDFANLLKDVPQKLPWWQFYAKPMNGIDTLEADISQLEQQLEAYRVLRAALAERASPGRCLTCGGSNHQPLPLPTRPDQPDVLNVNHPGCGGQLTIQASKQRPQKTGQKQLFDLEGRQIHSP
;
A
#
# COMPACT_ATOMS: atom_id res chain seq x y z
N MET A 1 8.19 -6.82 8.70
CA MET A 1 7.69 -7.22 7.37
C MET A 1 6.32 -7.84 7.54
N ALA A 2 5.30 -7.36 6.81
CA ALA A 2 3.97 -7.95 6.86
C ALA A 2 4.00 -9.38 6.31
N PRO A 3 3.23 -10.32 6.86
CA PRO A 3 3.16 -11.67 6.32
C PRO A 3 2.60 -11.62 4.89
N ALA A 4 3.20 -12.41 4.00
CA ALA A 4 2.88 -12.35 2.59
C ALA A 4 1.60 -13.12 2.23
N HIS A 5 1.08 -13.90 3.18
CA HIS A 5 -0.09 -14.74 3.01
C HIS A 5 -0.92 -14.75 4.29
N TYR A 6 -2.24 -14.67 4.14
CA TYR A 6 -3.22 -14.63 5.21
C TYR A 6 -4.26 -15.72 4.99
N ILE A 7 -4.83 -16.21 6.09
CA ILE A 7 -6.05 -17.01 6.10
C ILE A 7 -7.13 -16.11 6.65
N VAL A 8 -8.23 -15.98 5.93
CA VAL A 8 -9.39 -15.18 6.31
C VAL A 8 -10.54 -16.12 6.60
N GLY A 9 -11.14 -15.94 7.77
CA GLY A 9 -12.26 -16.72 8.26
C GLY A 9 -13.51 -15.87 8.50
N CYS A 10 -14.59 -16.53 8.91
CA CYS A 10 -15.77 -15.89 9.45
C CYS A 10 -16.16 -16.53 10.79
N THR A 11 -16.66 -15.73 11.74
CA THR A 11 -17.10 -16.25 13.05
C THR A 11 -18.44 -16.98 13.02
N ALA A 12 -19.24 -16.86 11.94
CA ALA A 12 -20.60 -17.39 11.88
C ALA A 12 -20.86 -18.36 10.71
N CYS A 13 -19.85 -18.67 9.89
CA CYS A 13 -19.94 -19.71 8.86
C CYS A 13 -18.57 -20.32 8.56
N ASP A 14 -18.56 -21.41 7.80
CA ASP A 14 -17.34 -22.15 7.45
C ASP A 14 -16.49 -21.48 6.34
N LEU A 15 -16.58 -20.15 6.20
CA LEU A 15 -15.74 -19.41 5.27
C LEU A 15 -14.28 -19.55 5.73
N GLN A 16 -13.44 -20.10 4.85
CA GLN A 16 -11.99 -20.05 4.98
C GLN A 16 -11.39 -19.79 3.60
N ARG A 17 -10.63 -18.70 3.49
CA ARG A 17 -10.02 -18.26 2.23
C ARG A 17 -8.58 -17.83 2.44
N SER A 18 -7.75 -18.18 1.47
CA SER A 18 -6.36 -17.76 1.39
C SER A 18 -6.26 -16.42 0.67
N TYR A 19 -5.52 -15.48 1.24
CA TYR A 19 -5.22 -14.19 0.61
C TYR A 19 -3.70 -13.97 0.55
N SER A 20 -3.18 -13.77 -0.65
CA SER A 20 -1.78 -13.42 -0.87
C SER A 20 -1.65 -11.91 -0.98
N SER A 21 -0.81 -11.30 -0.15
CA SER A 21 -0.43 -9.89 -0.32
C SER A 21 0.69 -9.71 -1.34
N SER A 22 1.41 -10.79 -1.70
CA SER A 22 2.29 -10.78 -2.86
C SER A 22 1.44 -10.95 -4.11
N ALA A 23 1.10 -9.83 -4.73
CA ALA A 23 0.31 -9.78 -5.94
C ALA A 23 1.14 -9.21 -7.09
N PRO A 24 0.74 -9.45 -8.35
CA PRO A 24 1.39 -8.85 -9.51
C PRO A 24 1.48 -7.33 -9.39
N ASP A 25 2.53 -6.78 -9.97
CA ASP A 25 2.62 -5.34 -10.18
C ASP A 25 1.45 -4.89 -11.06
N CYS A 26 0.65 -3.94 -10.55
CA CYS A 26 -0.44 -3.33 -11.29
C CYS A 26 -0.02 -1.91 -11.68
N ALA A 27 -0.28 -1.52 -12.92
CA ALA A 27 0.00 -0.17 -13.39
C ALA A 27 -1.13 0.33 -14.28
N TYR A 28 -1.39 1.63 -14.20
CA TYR A 28 -2.12 2.33 -15.24
C TYR A 28 -1.23 2.54 -16.45
N GLN A 29 -1.83 2.55 -17.64
CA GLN A 29 -1.19 2.97 -18.88
C GLN A 29 -1.90 4.22 -19.40
N THR A 30 -1.14 5.29 -19.62
CA THR A 30 -1.65 6.51 -20.24
C THR A 30 -1.79 6.32 -21.75
N LEU A 31 -2.46 7.27 -22.42
CA LEU A 31 -2.61 7.26 -23.89
C LEU A 31 -1.25 7.29 -24.61
N ASP A 32 -0.26 7.98 -24.02
CA ASP A 32 1.11 8.05 -24.55
C ASP A 32 1.95 6.79 -24.23
N GLY A 33 1.36 5.77 -23.60
CA GLY A 33 2.00 4.52 -23.24
C GLY A 33 2.82 4.56 -21.95
N GLN A 34 2.88 5.70 -21.25
CA GLN A 34 3.54 5.81 -19.95
C GLN A 34 2.82 4.94 -18.92
N GLN A 35 3.59 4.27 -18.06
CA GLN A 35 3.05 3.43 -17.00
C GLN A 35 3.15 4.12 -15.64
N LEU A 36 2.01 4.26 -14.97
CA LEU A 36 1.92 4.84 -13.63
C LEU A 36 1.61 3.72 -12.63
N PRO A 37 2.29 3.65 -11.47
CA PRO A 37 2.00 2.63 -10.47
C PRO A 37 0.56 2.73 -10.00
N MET A 38 -0.16 1.60 -9.91
CA MET A 38 -1.52 1.56 -9.40
C MET A 38 -1.50 1.25 -7.90
N PRO A 39 -1.84 2.22 -7.03
CA PRO A 39 -2.01 1.94 -5.62
C PRO A 39 -3.19 0.98 -5.46
N ALA A 40 -2.96 -0.08 -4.70
CA ALA A 40 -3.99 -1.05 -4.40
C ALA A 40 -3.90 -1.44 -2.94
N SER A 41 -5.04 -1.86 -2.43
CA SER A 41 -5.18 -2.31 -1.05
C SER A 41 -5.98 -3.59 -0.97
N PRO A 42 -5.79 -4.39 0.07
CA PRO A 42 -6.69 -5.47 0.40
C PRO A 42 -8.12 -4.94 0.61
N GLY A 43 -9.11 -5.69 0.13
CA GLY A 43 -10.51 -5.38 0.33
C GLY A 43 -11.40 -6.61 0.15
N TRP A 44 -12.59 -6.57 0.73
CA TRP A 44 -13.63 -7.55 0.46
C TRP A 44 -14.40 -7.14 -0.79
N CYS A 45 -14.46 -8.01 -1.80
CA CYS A 45 -15.31 -7.78 -2.98
C CYS A 45 -16.57 -8.63 -2.88
N SER A 46 -17.73 -7.99 -2.92
CA SER A 46 -19.04 -8.65 -2.83
C SER A 46 -19.32 -9.51 -4.05
N ASP A 47 -18.84 -9.11 -5.24
CA ASP A 47 -19.05 -9.84 -6.49
C ASP A 47 -18.19 -11.11 -6.54
N CYS A 48 -16.92 -11.00 -6.13
CA CYS A 48 -16.03 -12.16 -6.00
C CYS A 48 -16.36 -13.04 -4.78
N ARG A 49 -17.07 -12.49 -3.79
CA ARG A 49 -17.31 -13.09 -2.46
C ARG A 49 -16.01 -13.56 -1.82
N ASN A 50 -14.97 -12.74 -1.92
CA ASN A 50 -13.63 -13.08 -1.46
C ASN A 50 -12.82 -11.82 -1.12
N LEU A 51 -11.70 -12.00 -0.42
CA LEU A 51 -10.68 -10.98 -0.33
C LEU A 51 -9.95 -10.85 -1.66
N CYS A 52 -9.91 -9.63 -2.16
CA CYS A 52 -9.26 -9.27 -3.39
C CYS A 52 -8.39 -8.04 -3.16
N ARG A 53 -7.57 -7.71 -4.17
CA ARG A 53 -7.00 -6.36 -4.23
C ARG A 53 -8.04 -5.43 -4.82
N VAL A 54 -8.21 -4.30 -4.16
CA VAL A 54 -9.06 -3.20 -4.58
C VAL A 54 -8.17 -2.01 -4.87
N GLU A 55 -8.44 -1.39 -6.00
CA GLU A 55 -7.80 -0.16 -6.42
C GLU A 55 -8.02 0.93 -5.37
N ARG A 56 -6.95 1.66 -5.07
CA ARG A 56 -7.00 2.82 -4.18
C ARG A 56 -6.72 4.08 -4.99
N LEU A 57 -7.77 4.84 -5.25
CA LEU A 57 -7.64 6.12 -5.95
C LEU A 57 -6.90 7.14 -5.08
N PRO A 58 -6.06 8.00 -5.68
CA PRO A 58 -5.42 9.08 -4.95
C PRO A 58 -6.45 10.11 -4.49
N SER A 59 -6.43 10.44 -3.20
CA SER A 59 -7.25 11.48 -2.59
C SER A 59 -6.40 12.66 -2.09
N ALA A 60 -7.04 13.81 -1.88
CA ALA A 60 -6.42 14.97 -1.23
C ALA A 60 -5.95 14.65 0.19
N GLU A 61 -6.70 13.83 0.93
CA GLU A 61 -6.33 13.37 2.27
C GLU A 61 -5.06 12.53 2.26
N GLY A 62 -4.92 11.62 1.28
CA GLY A 62 -3.70 10.83 1.12
C GLY A 62 -2.48 11.68 0.78
N GLU A 63 -2.64 12.71 -0.06
CA GLU A 63 -1.57 13.67 -0.34
C GLU A 63 -1.18 14.46 0.92
N ALA A 64 -2.17 14.96 1.66
CA ALA A 64 -1.95 15.68 2.91
C ALA A 64 -1.22 14.81 3.95
N ALA A 65 -1.53 13.51 4.03
CA ALA A 65 -0.86 12.57 4.91
C ALA A 65 0.62 12.35 4.54
N LEU A 66 0.93 12.25 3.24
CA LEU A 66 2.31 12.18 2.75
C LEU A 66 3.09 13.46 3.06
N LEU A 67 2.50 14.62 2.78
CA LEU A 67 3.07 15.93 3.10
C LEU A 67 3.34 16.09 4.60
N LYS A 68 2.40 15.70 5.46
CA LYS A 68 2.58 15.73 6.90
C LYS A 68 3.78 14.88 7.34
N THR A 69 3.87 13.66 6.82
CA THR A 69 5.00 12.76 7.13
C THR A 69 6.33 13.38 6.69
N LEU A 70 6.38 13.99 5.50
CA LEU A 70 7.58 14.67 5.00
C LEU A 70 8.01 15.84 5.88
N LEU A 71 7.06 16.64 6.35
CA LEU A 71 7.34 17.74 7.27
C LEU A 71 7.87 17.25 8.62
N CYS A 72 7.31 16.14 9.15
CA CYS A 72 7.83 15.51 10.37
C CYS A 72 9.28 15.06 10.19
N LEU A 73 9.59 14.33 9.11
CA LEU A 73 10.95 13.87 8.83
C LEU A 73 11.94 15.04 8.68
N ARG A 74 11.55 16.10 7.99
CA ARG A 74 12.38 17.32 7.85
C ARG A 74 12.62 18.01 9.19
N LEU A 75 11.61 18.04 10.08
CA LEU A 75 11.76 18.58 11.43
C LEU A 75 12.72 17.72 12.26
N ASP A 76 12.58 16.40 12.20
CA ASP A 76 13.47 15.46 12.90
C ASP A 76 14.91 15.59 12.40
N PHE A 77 15.11 15.70 11.09
CA PHE A 77 16.41 15.96 10.47
C PHE A 77 17.02 17.28 10.95
N ALA A 78 16.23 18.36 10.97
CA ALA A 78 16.69 19.66 11.46
C ALA A 78 17.05 19.65 12.95
N ASN A 79 16.32 18.89 13.77
CA ASN A 79 16.63 18.72 15.19
C ASN A 79 17.94 17.93 15.36
N LEU A 80 18.11 16.84 14.62
CA LEU A 80 19.33 16.05 14.68
C LEU A 80 20.57 16.85 14.27
N LEU A 81 20.45 17.73 13.26
CA LEU A 81 21.53 18.61 12.83
C LEU A 81 21.94 19.63 13.91
N LYS A 82 21.03 20.07 14.79
CA LYS A 82 21.37 20.96 15.90
C LYS A 82 22.21 20.28 16.98
N ASP A 83 22.00 18.98 17.16
CA ASP A 83 22.69 18.18 18.17
C ASP A 83 24.07 17.69 17.68
N VAL A 84 24.43 17.95 16.41
CA VAL A 84 25.76 17.67 15.86
C VAL A 84 26.78 18.64 16.48
N PRO A 85 27.78 18.15 17.24
CA PRO A 85 28.83 19.02 17.76
C PRO A 85 29.66 19.59 16.60
N GLN A 86 29.58 20.91 16.39
CA GLN A 86 30.25 21.62 15.28
C GLN A 86 31.79 21.61 15.35
N LYS A 87 32.38 21.11 16.45
CA LYS A 87 33.83 21.07 16.68
C LYS A 87 34.24 19.73 17.25
N LEU A 88 34.32 18.71 16.40
CA LEU A 88 35.00 17.48 16.74
C LEU A 88 36.51 17.70 16.54
N PRO A 89 37.36 17.46 17.56
CA PRO A 89 38.80 17.53 17.40
C PRO A 89 39.26 16.51 16.35
N TRP A 90 40.35 16.82 15.62
CA TRP A 90 40.81 16.10 14.43
C TRP A 90 41.02 14.58 14.60
N TRP A 91 41.24 14.09 15.82
CA TRP A 91 41.38 12.66 16.08
C TRP A 91 40.03 11.92 16.15
N GLN A 92 38.91 12.65 16.29
CA GLN A 92 37.54 12.11 16.26
C GLN A 92 36.96 12.00 14.85
N PHE A 93 37.71 12.30 13.78
CA PHE A 93 37.28 12.03 12.40
C PHE A 93 37.04 10.52 12.12
N TYR A 94 37.57 9.63 12.98
CA TYR A 94 37.26 8.19 12.95
C TYR A 94 36.05 7.80 13.82
N ALA A 95 35.38 8.76 14.46
CA ALA A 95 34.14 8.50 15.16
C ALA A 95 33.07 8.10 14.14
N LYS A 96 32.36 7.01 14.44
CA LYS A 96 31.31 6.41 13.60
C LYS A 96 30.42 7.49 12.96
N PRO A 97 29.97 7.31 11.70
CA PRO A 97 28.96 8.18 11.12
C PRO A 97 27.80 8.31 12.10
N MET A 98 27.28 9.53 12.28
CA MET A 98 26.13 9.76 13.14
C MET A 98 24.97 8.90 12.62
N ASN A 99 24.71 7.80 13.32
CA ASN A 99 23.69 6.83 12.93
C ASN A 99 22.35 7.56 12.81
N GLY A 100 21.84 7.71 11.58
CA GLY A 100 20.50 8.25 11.31
C GLY A 100 20.43 9.45 10.37
N ILE A 101 21.50 10.22 10.15
CA ILE A 101 21.47 11.35 9.19
C ILE A 101 21.23 10.82 7.78
N ASP A 102 22.10 9.92 7.32
CA ASP A 102 22.01 9.34 5.98
C ASP A 102 20.68 8.60 5.78
N THR A 103 20.16 7.98 6.84
CA THR A 103 18.86 7.29 6.83
C THR A 103 17.72 8.29 6.66
N LEU A 104 17.70 9.38 7.44
CA LEU A 104 16.68 10.41 7.34
C LEU A 104 16.73 11.14 5.99
N GLU A 105 17.92 11.41 5.47
CA GLU A 105 18.08 12.03 4.14
C GLU A 105 17.53 11.11 3.04
N ALA A 106 17.85 9.80 3.10
CA ALA A 106 17.30 8.81 2.20
C ALA A 106 15.76 8.72 2.32
N ASP A 107 15.23 8.71 3.55
CA ASP A 107 13.78 8.66 3.80
C ASP A 107 13.07 9.91 3.27
N ILE A 108 13.64 11.10 3.46
CA ILE A 108 13.12 12.37 2.91
C ILE A 108 13.09 12.31 1.39
N SER A 109 14.21 11.94 0.75
CA SER A 109 14.32 11.85 -0.70
C SER A 109 13.33 10.84 -1.29
N GLN A 110 13.19 9.67 -0.65
CA GLN A 110 12.21 8.65 -1.05
C GLN A 110 10.78 9.18 -0.94
N LEU A 111 10.45 9.88 0.14
CA LEU A 111 9.10 10.39 0.35
C LEU A 111 8.75 11.56 -0.58
N GLU A 112 9.72 12.38 -0.95
CA GLU A 112 9.58 13.41 -1.99
C GLU A 112 9.25 12.80 -3.35
N GLN A 113 10.00 11.77 -3.76
CA GLN A 113 9.71 11.03 -4.99
C GLN A 113 8.33 10.38 -4.95
N GLN A 114 7.95 9.81 -3.80
CA GLN A 114 6.62 9.21 -3.62
C GLN A 114 5.51 10.26 -3.72
N LEU A 115 5.68 11.44 -3.12
CA LEU A 115 4.71 12.52 -3.18
C LEU A 115 4.54 13.05 -4.61
N GLU A 116 5.64 13.20 -5.34
CA GLU A 116 5.59 13.64 -6.74
C GLU A 116 4.88 12.60 -7.62
N ALA A 117 5.24 11.32 -7.49
CA ALA A 117 4.54 10.24 -8.19
C ALA A 117 3.04 10.20 -7.86
N TYR A 118 2.67 10.48 -6.61
CA TYR A 118 1.28 10.56 -6.16
C TYR A 118 0.53 11.73 -6.82
N ARG A 119 1.17 12.89 -6.95
CA ARG A 119 0.59 14.07 -7.62
C ARG A 119 0.39 13.85 -9.11
N VAL A 120 1.39 13.30 -9.78
CA VAL A 120 1.30 12.92 -11.20
C VAL A 120 0.13 11.95 -11.42
N LEU A 121 0.03 10.92 -10.58
CA LEU A 121 -1.07 9.96 -10.65
C LEU A 121 -2.43 10.62 -10.41
N ARG A 122 -2.54 11.49 -9.39
CA ARG A 122 -3.78 12.20 -9.08
C ARG A 122 -4.22 13.11 -10.23
N ALA A 123 -3.28 13.81 -10.87
CA ALA A 123 -3.56 14.61 -12.05
C ALA A 123 -4.04 13.74 -13.22
N ALA A 124 -3.36 12.61 -13.49
CA ALA A 124 -3.75 11.68 -14.55
C ALA A 124 -5.15 11.07 -14.35
N LEU A 125 -5.59 10.93 -13.10
CA LEU A 125 -6.91 10.38 -12.74
C LEU A 125 -7.96 11.46 -12.42
N ALA A 126 -7.65 12.75 -12.64
CA ALA A 126 -8.54 13.85 -12.24
C ALA A 126 -9.87 13.87 -13.00
N GLU A 127 -9.85 13.45 -14.27
CA GLU A 127 -11.05 13.40 -15.13
C GLU A 127 -11.77 12.05 -15.06
N ARG A 128 -11.24 11.10 -14.29
CA ARG A 128 -11.80 9.75 -14.19
C ARG A 128 -13.21 9.81 -13.61
N ALA A 129 -14.15 9.18 -14.29
CA ALA A 129 -15.54 9.10 -13.82
C ALA A 129 -15.82 7.85 -12.97
N SER A 130 -15.09 6.75 -13.20
CA SER A 130 -15.36 5.49 -12.50
C SER A 130 -14.75 5.44 -11.10
N PRO A 131 -15.41 4.77 -10.13
CA PRO A 131 -14.84 4.53 -8.82
C PRO A 131 -13.68 3.53 -8.89
N GLY A 132 -12.99 3.34 -7.76
CA GLY A 132 -12.01 2.27 -7.63
C GLY A 132 -12.64 0.90 -7.90
N ARG A 133 -11.88 -0.03 -8.48
CA ARG A 133 -12.34 -1.36 -8.88
C ARG A 133 -11.65 -2.48 -8.13
N CYS A 134 -12.31 -3.63 -8.07
CA CYS A 134 -11.69 -4.91 -7.74
C CYS A 134 -10.74 -5.30 -8.87
N LEU A 135 -9.47 -5.55 -8.55
CA LEU A 135 -8.45 -5.93 -9.54
C LEU A 135 -8.58 -7.38 -10.03
N THR A 136 -9.56 -8.13 -9.50
CA THR A 136 -9.86 -9.50 -9.92
C THR A 136 -11.04 -9.55 -10.89
N CYS A 137 -12.15 -8.86 -10.60
CA CYS A 137 -13.36 -8.91 -11.44
C CYS A 137 -13.72 -7.58 -12.14
N GLY A 138 -13.06 -6.47 -11.80
CA GLY A 138 -13.38 -5.13 -12.31
C GLY A 138 -14.62 -4.46 -11.68
N GLY A 139 -15.33 -5.16 -10.78
CA GLY A 139 -16.50 -4.65 -10.07
C GLY A 139 -16.18 -3.55 -9.05
N SER A 140 -17.14 -2.69 -8.75
CA SER A 140 -17.02 -1.58 -7.80
C SER A 140 -17.62 -1.86 -6.42
N ASN A 141 -18.30 -3.01 -6.25
CA ASN A 141 -18.90 -3.39 -4.97
C ASN A 141 -17.84 -4.06 -4.07
N HIS A 142 -17.01 -3.23 -3.47
CA HIS A 142 -15.96 -3.67 -2.55
C HIS A 142 -15.79 -2.71 -1.37
N GLN A 143 -15.22 -3.25 -0.30
CA GLN A 143 -14.90 -2.50 0.90
C GLN A 143 -13.42 -2.71 1.23
N PRO A 144 -12.61 -1.64 1.33
CA PRO A 144 -11.23 -1.73 1.78
C PRO A 144 -11.15 -2.39 3.17
N LEU A 145 -10.16 -3.26 3.35
CA LEU A 145 -9.91 -3.93 4.61
C LEU A 145 -8.56 -3.47 5.18
N PRO A 146 -8.52 -2.92 6.40
CA PRO A 146 -7.25 -2.68 7.07
C PRO A 146 -6.64 -4.04 7.45
N LEU A 147 -5.53 -4.43 6.81
CA LEU A 147 -4.81 -5.62 7.26
C LEU A 147 -3.89 -5.24 8.42
N PRO A 148 -3.92 -5.98 9.53
CA PRO A 148 -2.98 -5.79 10.61
C PRO A 148 -1.56 -6.14 10.14
N THR A 149 -0.56 -5.42 10.65
CA THR A 149 0.83 -5.60 10.24
C THR A 149 1.38 -6.99 10.62
N ARG A 150 0.84 -7.63 11.67
CA ARG A 150 1.27 -8.95 12.11
C ARG A 150 0.25 -9.67 13.01
N PRO A 151 -0.79 -10.30 12.47
CA PRO A 151 -1.69 -11.14 13.26
C PRO A 151 -1.01 -12.50 13.50
N ASP A 152 -0.15 -12.58 14.52
CA ASP A 152 0.41 -13.87 14.98
C ASP A 152 -0.68 -14.81 15.54
N GLN A 153 -1.83 -14.23 15.93
CA GLN A 153 -3.06 -14.92 16.32
C GLN A 153 -4.23 -14.45 15.42
N PRO A 154 -5.31 -15.24 15.30
CA PRO A 154 -6.52 -14.80 14.63
C PRO A 154 -7.03 -13.50 15.24
N ASP A 155 -7.14 -12.46 14.42
CA ASP A 155 -7.64 -11.15 14.80
C ASP A 155 -8.95 -10.85 14.07
N VAL A 156 -9.81 -10.05 14.69
CA VAL A 156 -11.12 -9.72 14.15
C VAL A 156 -11.05 -8.39 13.42
N LEU A 157 -11.40 -8.39 12.14
CA LEU A 157 -11.26 -7.21 11.27
C LEU A 157 -12.33 -6.14 11.51
N ASN A 158 -13.29 -6.38 12.42
CA ASN A 158 -14.47 -5.52 12.65
C ASN A 158 -15.26 -5.21 11.37
N VAL A 159 -15.25 -6.13 10.41
CA VAL A 159 -16.04 -6.07 9.18
C VAL A 159 -17.02 -7.23 9.15
N ASN A 160 -18.29 -6.90 8.94
CA ASN A 160 -19.34 -7.90 8.85
C ASN A 160 -19.25 -8.63 7.51
N HIS A 161 -19.28 -9.95 7.55
CA HIS A 161 -19.35 -10.81 6.39
C HIS A 161 -20.73 -10.64 5.74
N PRO A 162 -20.80 -10.19 4.46
CA PRO A 162 -22.10 -9.86 3.84
C PRO A 162 -23.06 -11.05 3.69
N GLY A 163 -22.55 -12.29 3.69
CA GLY A 163 -23.37 -13.48 3.48
C GLY A 163 -24.08 -14.01 4.73
N CYS A 164 -23.46 -13.90 5.91
CA CYS A 164 -24.00 -14.49 7.16
C CYS A 164 -24.07 -13.51 8.34
N GLY A 165 -23.58 -12.28 8.19
CA GLY A 165 -23.55 -11.28 9.27
C GLY A 165 -22.49 -11.52 10.36
N GLY A 166 -21.75 -12.64 10.33
CA GLY A 166 -20.61 -12.88 11.22
C GLY A 166 -19.46 -11.92 10.96
N GLN A 167 -18.47 -11.86 11.84
CA GLN A 167 -17.31 -10.99 11.66
C GLN A 167 -16.21 -11.70 10.88
N LEU A 168 -15.53 -10.98 9.99
CA LEU A 168 -14.35 -11.49 9.31
C LEU A 168 -13.17 -11.56 10.27
N THR A 169 -12.46 -12.69 10.25
CA THR A 169 -11.23 -12.90 11.01
C THR A 169 -10.05 -13.04 10.08
N ILE A 170 -8.85 -12.71 10.56
CA ILE A 170 -7.63 -12.85 9.78
C ILE A 170 -6.50 -13.44 10.62
N GLN A 171 -5.72 -14.32 10.01
CA GLN A 171 -4.54 -14.90 10.62
C GLN A 171 -3.40 -14.94 9.61
N ALA A 172 -2.17 -14.64 10.05
CA ALA A 172 -1.00 -14.83 9.21
C ALA A 172 -0.82 -16.32 8.88
N SER A 173 -0.62 -16.65 7.61
CA SER A 173 -0.25 -18.00 7.19
C SER A 173 1.25 -18.18 7.29
N LYS A 174 1.69 -19.40 7.67
CA LYS A 174 3.11 -19.81 7.59
C LYS A 174 3.56 -20.15 6.17
N GLN A 175 2.65 -20.13 5.20
CA GLN A 175 2.97 -20.41 3.80
C GLN A 175 3.91 -19.33 3.24
N ARG A 176 4.94 -19.79 2.51
CA ARG A 176 5.83 -18.87 1.80
C ARG A 176 5.09 -18.24 0.62
N PRO A 177 5.27 -16.94 0.37
CA PRO A 177 4.72 -16.32 -0.82
C PRO A 177 5.31 -16.98 -2.06
N GLN A 178 4.46 -17.35 -3.00
CA GLN A 178 4.89 -17.61 -4.36
C GLN A 178 4.91 -16.27 -5.10
N LYS A 179 6.09 -15.89 -5.62
CA LYS A 179 6.20 -14.78 -6.57
C LYS A 179 5.68 -15.26 -7.91
N THR A 180 4.39 -15.10 -8.15
CA THR A 180 3.78 -15.43 -9.43
C THR A 180 2.81 -14.33 -9.82
N GLY A 181 3.17 -13.60 -10.86
CA GLY A 181 2.31 -12.58 -11.41
C GLY A 181 3.00 -11.85 -12.55
N GLN A 182 2.47 -12.00 -13.76
CA GLN A 182 2.76 -11.07 -14.83
C GLN A 182 2.21 -9.70 -14.44
N LYS A 183 2.94 -8.64 -14.79
CA LYS A 183 2.47 -7.27 -14.61
C LYS A 183 1.10 -7.10 -15.27
N GLN A 184 0.14 -6.55 -14.55
CA GLN A 184 -1.20 -6.26 -15.06
C GLN A 184 -1.30 -4.78 -15.41
N LEU A 185 -1.75 -4.49 -16.63
CA LEU A 185 -1.95 -3.14 -17.12
C LEU A 185 -3.44 -2.80 -17.14
N PHE A 186 -3.74 -1.56 -16.81
CA PHE A 186 -5.09 -1.02 -16.77
C PHE A 186 -5.13 0.34 -17.46
N ASP A 187 -6.25 0.70 -18.06
CA ASP A 187 -6.49 2.06 -18.52
C ASP A 187 -6.75 2.99 -17.32
N LEU A 188 -6.83 4.31 -17.56
CA LEU A 188 -7.09 5.31 -16.51
C LEU A 188 -8.48 5.15 -15.85
N GLU A 189 -9.39 4.41 -16.48
CA GLU A 189 -10.71 4.02 -15.94
C GLU A 189 -10.67 2.71 -15.13
N GLY A 190 -9.47 2.17 -14.89
CA GLY A 190 -9.23 0.97 -14.10
C GLY A 190 -9.67 -0.33 -14.80
N ARG A 191 -9.89 -0.31 -16.12
CA ARG A 191 -10.24 -1.51 -16.90
C ARG A 191 -8.96 -2.19 -17.36
N GLN A 192 -8.91 -3.50 -17.26
CA GLN A 192 -7.72 -4.25 -17.63
C GLN A 192 -7.48 -4.16 -19.14
N ILE A 193 -6.25 -3.82 -19.53
CA ILE A 193 -5.80 -3.86 -20.91
C ILE A 193 -5.32 -5.29 -21.15
N HIS A 194 -6.08 -6.05 -21.94
CA HIS A 194 -5.63 -7.36 -22.39
C HIS A 194 -4.50 -7.15 -23.40
N SER A 195 -3.28 -7.58 -23.05
CA SER A 195 -2.23 -7.72 -24.05
C SER A 195 -2.69 -8.79 -25.05
N PRO A 196 -2.63 -8.52 -26.37
CA PRO A 196 -2.96 -9.52 -27.39
C PRO A 196 -2.07 -10.76 -27.31
#